data_AF-A0A7Y8U4H0-F1
#
_entry.id   AF-A0A7Y8U4H0-F1
#
_cell.length_a   1.000
_cell.length_b   1.000
_cell.length_c   1.000
_cell.angle_alpha   90.00
_cell.angle_beta   90.00
_cell.angle_gamma   90.00
#
_symmetry.space_group_name_H-M   'P 1'
#
loop_
_entity.id
_entity.type
_entity.pdbx_description
1 polymer ?
#
loop_
_entity_poly.entity_id
_entity_poly.type
_entity_poly.pdbx_seq_one_letter_code
_entity_poly.pdbx_strand_id
1 'polypeptide(L)' 'MPLKAKRHCKLDPQLKMYNQEINRRRIGIEHVFGRLKTFKILADRYRNRGKRLGLRFNLIAGIYHMELSEK' A
#
# COMPACT_ATOMS: atom_id res chain seq x y z
N MET A 1 8.51 8.72 -2.18
CA MET A 1 8.24 8.47 -3.63
C MET A 1 9.58 8.24 -4.31
N PRO A 2 9.69 7.34 -5.31
CA PRO A 2 10.98 7.04 -5.93
C PRO A 2 11.51 8.22 -6.73
N LEU A 3 12.80 8.49 -6.58
CA LEU A 3 13.51 9.57 -7.27
C LEU A 3 13.95 9.10 -8.66
N LYS A 4 13.70 9.92 -9.68
CA LYS A 4 14.02 9.61 -11.07
C LYS A 4 15.30 10.32 -11.48
N ALA A 5 16.06 9.70 -12.37
CA ALA A 5 17.20 10.36 -12.99
C ALA A 5 16.72 11.46 -13.95
N LYS A 6 17.56 12.48 -14.16
CA LYS A 6 17.39 13.42 -15.28
C LYS A 6 17.62 12.69 -16.60
N ARG A 7 16.99 13.19 -17.67
CA ARG A 7 17.13 12.62 -19.02
C ARG A 7 18.61 12.54 -19.41
N HIS A 8 19.05 11.40 -19.94
CA HIS A 8 20.45 11.11 -20.30
C HIS A 8 21.46 11.10 -19.14
N CYS A 9 21.02 11.09 -17.88
CA CYS A 9 21.90 10.99 -16.71
C CYS A 9 21.71 9.65 -15.97
N LYS A 10 22.77 9.16 -15.31
CA LYS A 10 22.66 8.03 -14.36
C LYS A 10 22.13 8.55 -13.02
N LEU A 11 21.29 7.76 -12.37
CA LEU A 11 20.85 8.05 -11.00
C LEU A 11 22.02 7.86 -10.03
N ASP A 12 22.22 8.84 -9.17
CA ASP A 12 23.24 8.79 -8.13
C ASP A 12 23.09 7.52 -7.26
N PRO A 13 24.20 6.84 -6.88
CA PRO A 13 24.14 5.62 -6.07
C PRO A 13 23.38 5.77 -4.75
N GLN A 14 23.48 6.92 -4.06
CA GLN A 14 22.77 7.15 -2.80
C GLN A 14 21.25 7.23 -3.03
N LEU A 15 20.83 7.86 -4.13
CA LEU A 15 19.42 7.94 -4.50
C LEU A 15 18.86 6.58 -4.93
N LYS A 16 19.70 5.71 -5.52
CA LYS A 16 19.32 4.32 -5.79
C LYS A 16 19.08 3.53 -4.49
N MET A 17 19.96 3.65 -3.51
CA MET A 17 19.78 3.00 -2.20
C MET A 17 18.50 3.49 -1.52
N TYR A 18 18.24 4.80 -1.55
CA TYR A 18 16.99 5.37 -1.04
C TYR A 18 15.74 4.78 -1.74
N ASN A 19 15.77 4.67 -3.07
CA ASN A 19 14.69 4.06 -3.83
C ASN A 19 14.48 2.57 -3.50
N GLN A 20 15.57 1.82 -3.27
CA GLN A 20 15.51 0.41 -2.86
C GLN A 20 14.82 0.27 -1.51
N GLU A 21 15.18 1.10 -0.53
CA GLU A 21 14.56 1.11 0.80
C GLU A 21 13.05 1.42 0.73
N ILE A 22 12.66 2.41 -0.10
CA ILE A 22 11.24 2.70 -0.38
C ILE A 22 10.54 1.48 -0.99
N ASN A 23 11.15 0.87 -2.01
CA ASN A 23 10.55 -0.27 -2.70
C ASN A 23 10.40 -1.46 -1.75
N ARG A 24 11.38 -1.72 -0.87
CA ARG A 24 11.29 -2.76 0.16
C ARG A 24 10.06 -2.58 1.05
N ARG A 25 9.80 -1.34 1.50
CA ARG A 25 8.61 -1.01 2.31
C ARG A 25 7.31 -1.15 1.50
N ARG A 26 7.32 -0.75 0.22
CA ARG A 26 6.15 -0.86 -0.68
C ARG A 26 5.74 -2.30 -0.94
N ILE A 27 6.68 -3.21 -1.13
CA ILE A 27 6.38 -4.63 -1.37
C ILE A 27 5.52 -5.20 -0.23
N GLY A 28 5.90 -4.95 1.03
CA GLY A 28 5.10 -5.39 2.17
C GLY A 28 3.69 -4.78 2.18
N ILE A 29 3.58 -3.48 1.87
CA ILE A 29 2.30 -2.77 1.78
C ILE A 29 1.44 -3.31 0.63
N GLU A 30 2.03 -3.62 -0.53
CA GLU A 30 1.35 -4.20 -1.69
C GLU A 30 0.79 -5.58 -1.40
N HIS A 31 1.52 -6.43 -0.67
CA HIS A 31 0.99 -7.71 -0.21
C HIS A 31 -0.22 -7.55 0.71
N VAL A 32 -0.17 -6.60 1.65
CA VAL A 32 -1.32 -6.27 2.51
C VAL A 32 -2.50 -5.78 1.67
N PHE A 33 -2.28 -4.85 0.73
CA PHE A 33 -3.34 -4.39 -0.17
C PHE A 33 -3.91 -5.51 -1.04
N GLY A 34 -3.08 -6.47 -1.48
CA GLY A 34 -3.53 -7.66 -2.20
C GLY A 34 -4.53 -8.47 -1.39
N ARG A 35 -4.27 -8.68 -0.09
CA ARG A 35 -5.19 -9.35 0.83
C ARG A 35 -6.45 -8.53 1.08
N LEU A 36 -6.32 -7.22 1.31
CA LEU A 36 -7.45 -6.32 1.53
C LEU A 36 -8.37 -6.18 0.31
N LYS A 37 -7.87 -6.39 -0.91
CA LYS A 37 -8.71 -6.43 -2.12
C LYS A 37 -9.61 -7.67 -2.22
N THR A 38 -9.53 -8.62 -1.29
CA THR A 38 -10.55 -9.68 -1.17
C THR A 38 -11.91 -9.09 -0.80
N PHE A 39 -11.92 -7.99 -0.04
CA PHE A 39 -13.14 -7.28 0.31
C PHE A 39 -13.64 -6.47 -0.90
N LYS A 40 -14.78 -6.85 -1.48
CA LYS A 40 -15.38 -6.16 -2.65
C LYS A 40 -15.52 -4.65 -2.48
N ILE A 41 -15.75 -4.19 -1.25
CA ILE A 41 -15.83 -2.76 -0.90
C ILE A 41 -14.53 -1.98 -1.17
N LEU A 42 -13.38 -2.67 -1.19
CA LEU A 42 -12.05 -2.13 -1.50
C LEU A 42 -11.58 -2.50 -2.92
N ALA A 43 -12.11 -3.60 -3.48
CA ALA A 43 -11.78 -4.06 -4.82
C ALA A 43 -12.49 -3.25 -5.92
N ASP A 44 -13.78 -2.98 -5.71
CA ASP A 44 -14.64 -2.33 -6.69
C ASP A 44 -14.79 -0.83 -6.44
N ARG A 45 -15.38 -0.12 -7.41
CA ARG A 45 -15.73 1.28 -7.23
C ARG A 45 -16.71 1.45 -6.07
N TYR A 46 -16.27 2.14 -5.04
CA TYR A 46 -17.10 2.44 -3.88
C TYR A 46 -18.26 3.36 -4.24
N ARG A 47 -19.50 2.85 -4.17
CA ARG A 47 -20.73 3.59 -4.53
C ARG A 47 -21.51 4.16 -3.34
N ASN A 48 -21.08 3.89 -2.11
CA ASN A 48 -21.80 4.38 -0.92
C ASN A 48 -21.34 5.81 -0.54
N ARG A 49 -22.12 6.52 0.28
CA ARG A 49 -21.76 7.88 0.75
C ARG A 49 -20.40 7.84 1.47
N GLY A 50 -19.47 8.68 1.01
CA GLY A 50 -18.07 8.67 1.45
C GLY A 50 -17.82 9.01 2.93
N LYS A 51 -18.81 9.57 3.64
CA LYS A 51 -18.68 10.02 5.05
C LYS A 51 -18.16 8.95 6.01
N ARG A 52 -18.38 7.66 5.73
CA ARG A 52 -17.94 6.53 6.60
C ARG A 52 -16.89 5.62 5.95
N LEU A 53 -16.27 6.04 4.84
CA LEU A 53 -15.27 5.22 4.14
C LEU A 53 -14.09 4.88 5.05
N GLY A 54 -13.53 5.87 5.76
CA GLY A 54 -12.42 5.67 6.69
C GLY A 54 -12.75 4.69 7.83
N LEU A 55 -13.94 4.82 8.44
CA LEU A 55 -14.38 3.88 9.48
C LEU A 55 -14.45 2.44 8.97
N ARG A 56 -15.05 2.23 7.78
CA ARG A 56 -15.15 0.89 7.19
C ARG A 56 -13.78 0.32 6.86
N PHE A 57 -12.88 1.16 6.32
CA PHE A 57 -11.51 0.76 6.05
C PHE A 57 -10.77 0.34 7.33
N ASN A 58 -10.87 1.14 8.39
CA ASN A 58 -10.23 0.85 9.69
C ASN A 58 -10.74 -0.46 10.31
N LEU A 59 -12.05 -0.72 10.23
CA LEU A 59 -12.63 -1.97 10.73
C LEU A 59 -12.11 -3.18 9.95
N ILE A 60 -12.06 -3.11 8.62
CA ILE A 60 -11.52 -4.18 7.77
C ILE A 60 -10.03 -4.42 8.07
N ALA A 61 -9.25 -3.34 8.22
CA ALA A 61 -7.85 -3.44 8.58
C ALA A 61 -7.65 -4.06 9.97
N GLY A 62 -8.51 -3.73 10.94
CA GLY A 62 -8.50 -4.34 12.27
C GLY A 62 -8.80 -5.84 12.24
N ILE A 63 -9.80 -6.27 11.48
CA ILE A 63 -10.10 -7.70 11.28
C ILE A 63 -8.91 -8.43 10.68
N TYR A 64 -8.34 -7.88 9.59
CA TYR A 64 -7.17 -8.46 8.94
C TYR A 64 -5.95 -8.54 9.90
N HIS A 65 -5.78 -7.53 10.76
CA HIS A 65 -4.70 -7.53 11.74
C HIS A 65 -4.89 -8.61 12.82
N MET A 66 -6.12 -8.81 13.30
CA MET A 66 -6.46 -9.90 14.22
C MET A 66 -6.18 -11.27 13.59
N GLU A 67 -6.67 -11.52 12.37
CA GLU A 67 -6.42 -12.77 11.63
C GLU A 67 -4.93 -13.04 11.37
N LEU A 68 -4.12 -11.98 11.23
CA LEU A 68 -2.67 -12.10 11.06
C LEU A 68 -1.97 -12.44 12.38
N SER A 69 -2.49 -11.95 13.51
CA SER A 69 -1.91 -12.19 14.83
C SER A 69 -2.26 -13.56 15.41
N GLU A 70 -3.32 -14.20 14.90
CA GLU A 70 -3.74 -15.55 15.30
C GLU A 70 -2.99 -16.67 14.53
N LYS A 71 -2.21 -16.32 13.50
CA LYS A 71 -1.34 -17.22 12.74
C LYS A 71 0.10 -17.16 13.22
#